data_AF-A0AAN6YGI4-F1
#
_entry.id   AF-A0AAN6YGI4-F1
#
_cell.length_a   1.000
_cell.length_b   1.000
_cell.length_c   1.000
_cell.angle_alpha   90.00
_cell.angle_beta   90.00
_cell.angle_gamma   90.00
#
_symmetry.space_group_name_H-M   'P 1'
#
loop_
_entity.id
_entity.type
_entity.pdbx_description
1 polymer ?
#
loop_
_entity_poly.entity_id
_entity_poly.type
_entity_poly.pdbx_seq_one_letter_code
_entity_poly.pdbx_strand_id
1 'polypeptide(L)'
;MPIPFETLIPYGIIVAMFGISGGGLSAVRYWQNGGKRMRRSCDQWDMVMMERDRRLTGSLRGQSDAPIAPPGFELNNPWKAERRII
;
A
#
# COMPACT_ATOMS: atom_id res chain seq x y z
N MET A 1 -9.48 -38.43 -28.50
CA MET A 1 -9.73 -37.15 -29.20
C MET A 1 -8.84 -36.09 -28.57
N PRO A 2 -7.92 -35.45 -29.32
CA PRO A 2 -7.08 -34.38 -28.80
C PRO A 2 -7.94 -33.18 -28.37
N ILE A 3 -7.46 -32.41 -27.38
CA ILE A 3 -8.17 -31.26 -26.81
C ILE A 3 -8.31 -30.18 -27.89
N PRO A 4 -9.52 -29.62 -28.12
CA PRO A 4 -9.74 -28.57 -29.12
C PRO A 4 -9.18 -27.23 -28.63
N PHE A 5 -7.91 -26.96 -28.91
CA PHE A 5 -7.17 -25.79 -28.41
C PHE A 5 -7.79 -24.46 -28.84
N GLU A 6 -8.46 -24.42 -30.00
CA GLU A 6 -9.15 -23.24 -30.52
C GLU A 6 -10.24 -22.76 -29.56
N THR A 7 -10.89 -23.68 -28.84
CA THR A 7 -11.87 -23.35 -27.81
C THR A 7 -11.23 -22.79 -26.54
N LEU A 8 -9.94 -23.03 -26.33
CA LEU A 8 -9.18 -22.56 -25.16
C LEU A 8 -8.50 -21.21 -25.40
N ILE A 9 -8.32 -20.78 -26.66
CA ILE A 9 -7.70 -19.49 -27.01
C ILE A 9 -8.41 -18.32 -26.30
N PRO A 10 -9.75 -18.19 -26.33
CA PRO A 10 -10.43 -17.09 -25.64
C PRO A 10 -10.17 -17.09 -24.13
N TYR A 11 -10.18 -18.27 -23.50
CA TYR A 11 -9.88 -18.40 -22.07
C TYR A 11 -8.42 -18.06 -21.76
N GLY A 12 -7.49 -18.45 -22.63
CA GLY A 12 -6.07 -18.09 -22.51
C GLY A 12 -5.84 -16.58 -22.56
N ILE A 13 -6.53 -15.88 -23.49
CA ILE A 13 -6.50 -14.42 -23.57
C ILE A 13 -7.05 -13.79 -22.29
N ILE A 14 -8.20 -14.26 -21.80
CA ILE A 14 -8.81 -13.77 -20.56
C ILE A 14 -7.84 -13.93 -19.37
N VAL A 15 -7.26 -15.12 -19.20
CA VAL A 15 -6.29 -15.40 -18.13
C VAL A 15 -5.06 -14.51 -18.26
N ALA A 16 -4.53 -14.32 -19.47
CA ALA A 16 -3.38 -13.45 -19.72
C ALA A 16 -3.69 -11.99 -19.35
N MET A 17 -4.85 -11.47 -19.78
CA MET A 17 -5.26 -10.10 -19.46
C MET A 17 -5.41 -9.90 -17.95
N PHE A 18 -6.13 -10.78 -17.25
CA PHE A 18 -6.27 -10.70 -15.80
C PHE A 18 -4.93 -10.88 -15.07
N GLY A 19 -4.06 -11.77 -15.57
CA GLY A 19 -2.72 -11.98 -15.02
C GLY A 19 -1.85 -10.73 -15.12
N ILE A 20 -1.82 -10.10 -16.30
CA ILE A 20 -1.05 -8.86 -16.54
C ILE A 20 -1.62 -7.72 -15.69
N SER A 21 -2.94 -7.54 -15.66
CA SER A 21 -3.56 -6.47 -14.85
C SER A 21 -3.31 -6.67 -13.35
N GLY A 22 -3.48 -7.90 -12.84
CA GLY A 22 -3.26 -8.22 -11.43
C GLY A 22 -1.80 -8.07 -11.02
N GLY A 23 -0.89 -8.62 -11.83
CA GLY A 23 0.56 -8.50 -11.63
C GLY A 23 1.03 -7.05 -11.72
N GLY A 24 0.58 -6.31 -12.73
CA GLY A 24 0.89 -4.89 -12.93
C GLY A 24 0.43 -4.03 -11.75
N LEU A 25 -0.82 -4.19 -11.30
CA LEU A 25 -1.32 -3.44 -10.14
C LEU A 25 -0.55 -3.78 -8.86
N SER A 26 -0.19 -5.06 -8.66
CA SER A 26 0.62 -5.49 -7.52
C SER A 26 2.01 -4.85 -7.54
N ALA A 27 2.66 -4.80 -8.70
CA ALA A 27 3.97 -4.19 -8.88
C ALA A 27 3.94 -2.68 -8.59
N VAL A 28 2.97 -1.96 -9.16
CA VAL A 28 2.80 -0.51 -8.91
C VAL A 28 2.60 -0.24 -7.42
N ARG A 29 1.73 -1.01 -6.74
CA ARG A 29 1.49 -0.84 -5.30
C ARG A 29 2.73 -1.19 -4.47
N TYR A 30 3.54 -2.15 -4.89
CA TYR A 30 4.79 -2.50 -4.22
C TYR A 30 5.79 -1.34 -4.27
N TRP A 31 5.95 -0.72 -5.44
CA TRP A 31 6.83 0.45 -5.60
C TRP A 31 6.32 1.68 -4.85
N GLN A 32 5.02 1.96 -4.89
CA GLN A 32 4.41 3.06 -4.12
C GLN A 32 4.59 2.90 -2.61
N ASN A 33 4.67 1.67 -2.10
CA ASN A 33 4.91 1.39 -0.68
C ASN A 33 6.40 1.32 -0.32
N GLY A 34 7.30 1.78 -1.19
CA GLY A 34 8.74 1.80 -0.92
C GLY A 34 9.35 0.40 -0.89
N GLY A 35 8.86 -0.51 -1.75
CA GLY A 35 9.34 -1.90 -1.80
C GLY A 35 8.79 -2.79 -0.69
N LYS A 36 7.66 -2.41 -0.09
CA LYS A 36 6.96 -3.23 0.91
C LYS A 36 5.61 -3.68 0.38
N ARG A 37 5.15 -4.83 0.86
CA ARG A 37 3.79 -5.32 0.54
C ARG A 37 2.76 -4.37 1.13
N MET A 38 1.64 -4.21 0.43
CA MET A 38 0.52 -3.40 0.90
C MET A 38 -0.14 -4.05 2.12
N ARG A 39 -0.37 -3.27 3.19
CA ARG A 39 -1.18 -3.69 4.33
C ARG A 39 -2.66 -3.73 3.95
N ARG A 40 -3.37 -4.74 4.42
CA ARG A 40 -4.80 -4.95 4.22
C ARG A 40 -5.47 -5.00 5.59
N SER A 41 -6.72 -4.60 5.68
CA SER A 41 -7.48 -4.61 6.95
C SER A 41 -6.82 -3.78 8.06
N CYS A 42 -6.30 -2.58 7.73
CA CYS A 42 -5.78 -1.66 8.73
C CYS A 42 -6.93 -1.13 9.58
N ASP A 43 -6.82 -1.29 10.89
CA ASP A 43 -7.76 -0.73 11.85
C ASP A 43 -7.39 0.73 12.21
N GLN A 44 -8.12 1.32 13.15
CA GLN A 44 -7.87 2.69 13.57
C GLN A 44 -6.48 2.86 14.21
N TRP A 45 -6.02 1.86 14.96
CA TRP A 45 -4.71 1.87 15.60
C TRP A 45 -3.59 1.87 14.55
N ASP A 46 -3.69 0.99 13.56
CA ASP A 46 -2.74 0.89 12.45
C ASP A 46 -2.64 2.19 11.67
N MET A 47 -3.76 2.87 11.45
CA MET A 47 -3.77 4.18 10.77
C MET A 47 -3.01 5.24 11.57
N VAL A 48 -3.24 5.31 12.88
CA VAL A 48 -2.54 6.25 13.77
C VAL A 48 -1.05 5.93 13.85
N MET A 49 -0.68 4.65 13.92
CA MET A 49 0.72 4.22 13.93
C MET A 49 1.43 4.52 12.61
N MET A 50 0.76 4.34 11.47
CA MET A 50 1.32 4.72 10.17
C MET A 50 1.54 6.23 10.04
N GLU A 51 0.67 7.04 10.63
CA GLU A 51 0.85 8.50 10.67
C GLU A 51 1.99 8.92 11.61
N ARG A 52 2.18 8.20 12.73
CA ARG A 52 3.39 8.32 13.57
C ARG A 52 4.65 7.96 12.77
N ASP A 53 4.66 6.84 12.06
CA ASP A 53 5.82 6.39 11.28
C ASP A 53 6.16 7.38 10.16
N ARG A 54 5.14 7.98 9.54
CA ARG A 54 5.31 9.09 8.58
C ARG A 54 5.97 10.30 9.22
N ARG A 55 5.61 10.65 10.46
CA ARG A 55 6.24 11.76 11.19
C ARG A 55 7.69 11.48 11.60
N LEU A 56 8.01 10.22 11.86
CA LEU A 56 9.37 9.81 12.23
C LEU A 56 10.31 9.69 11.01
N THR A 57 9.80 9.24 9.87
CA THR A 57 10.63 8.85 8.72
C THR A 57 10.37 9.66 7.45
N GLY A 58 9.33 10.51 7.42
CA GLY A 58 8.86 11.22 6.24
C GLY A 58 8.03 10.37 5.28
N SER A 59 8.00 9.05 5.45
CA SER A 59 7.27 8.11 4.58
C SER A 59 6.21 7.33 5.35
N LEU A 60 5.03 7.15 4.75
CA LEU A 60 3.93 6.37 5.33
C LEU A 60 4.30 4.90 5.64
N ARG A 61 5.36 4.38 4.99
CA ARG A 61 5.85 3.00 5.14
C ARG A 61 7.29 2.92 5.65
N GLY A 62 7.89 4.06 5.97
CA GLY A 62 9.23 4.10 6.53
C GLY A 62 9.26 3.42 7.90
N GLN A 63 10.32 2.69 8.17
CA GLN A 63 10.57 2.09 9.48
C GLN A 63 11.93 2.59 9.96
N SER A 64 12.02 2.90 11.24
CA SER A 64 13.26 3.29 11.90
C SER A 64 13.36 2.51 13.21
N ASP A 65 14.54 2.00 13.47
CA ASP A 65 14.95 1.29 14.69
C ASP A 65 15.81 2.18 15.60
N ALA A 66 15.95 3.46 15.27
CA ALA A 66 16.75 4.40 16.05
C ALA A 66 16.17 4.55 17.47
N PRO A 67 17.00 4.45 18.53
CA PRO A 67 16.54 4.57 19.91
C PRO A 67 16.14 6.00 20.28
N ILE A 68 16.69 7.00 19.56
CA ILE A 68 16.42 8.42 19.77
C ILE A 68 15.68 8.95 18.54
N ALA A 69 14.58 9.66 18.77
CA ALA A 69 13.78 10.26 17.70
C ALA A 69 14.54 11.40 16.99
N PRO A 70 14.27 11.67 15.70
CA PRO A 70 14.91 12.76 15.00
C PRO A 70 14.51 14.12 15.59
N PRO A 71 15.41 15.12 15.53
CA PRO A 71 15.11 16.47 15.99
C PRO A 71 13.91 17.04 15.22
N GLY A 72 13.01 17.72 15.92
CA GLY A 72 11.78 18.27 15.35
C GLY A 72 10.56 17.33 15.41
N PHE A 73 10.73 16.05 15.76
CA PHE A 73 9.60 15.16 16.06
C PHE A 73 8.74 15.68 17.22
N GLU A 74 9.36 16.36 18.18
CA GLU A 74 8.68 17.01 19.32
C GLU A 74 7.68 18.09 18.88
N LEU A 75 7.91 18.73 17.73
CA LEU A 75 7.12 19.86 17.23
C LEU A 75 6.15 19.45 16.13
N ASN A 76 6.25 18.23 15.59
CA ASN A 76 5.52 17.80 14.39
C ASN A 76 4.19 17.10 14.69
N ASN A 77 3.50 17.48 15.78
CA ASN A 77 2.25 16.88 16.20
C ASN A 77 1.02 17.72 15.76
N PRO A 78 0.46 17.48 14.55
CA PRO A 78 -0.71 18.21 14.09
C PRO A 78 -1.98 17.72 14.80
N TRP A 79 -2.83 18.66 15.18
CA TRP A 79 -4.21 18.38 15.56
C TRP A 79 -5.10 18.50 14.32
N LYS A 80 -5.94 17.48 14.08
CA LYS A 80 -6.88 17.50 12.95
C LYS A 80 -8.07 18.36 13.35
N ALA A 81 -8.22 19.50 12.68
CA ALA A 81 -9.40 20.36 12.82
C ALA A 81 -10.44 19.98 11.77
N GLU A 82 -11.63 19.57 12.22
CA GLU A 82 -12.76 19.27 11.34
C GLU A 82 -13.69 20.49 11.24
N ARG A 83 -14.32 20.67 10.07
CA ARG A 83 -15.39 21.66 9.91
C ARG A 83 -16.62 21.20 10.69
N ARG A 84 -17.41 22.13 11.23
CA ARG A 84 -18.70 21.82 11.85
C ARG A 84 -19.58 21.04 10.86
N ILE A 85 -20.01 19.85 11.28
CA ILE A 85 -20.99 19.03 10.57
C ILE A 85 -22.37 19.64 10.87
N ILE A 86 -23.02 20.21 9.85
CA ILE A 86 -24.38 20.80 9.90
C ILE A 86 -25.26 20.02 8.93
#